data_AF-A0A963JG40-F1
#
_entry.id   AF-A0A963JG40-F1
#
_cell.length_a   1.000
_cell.length_b   1.000
_cell.length_c   1.000
_cell.angle_alpha   90.00
_cell.angle_beta   90.00
_cell.angle_gamma   90.00
#
_symmetry.space_group_name_H-M   'P 1'
#
loop_
_entity.id
_entity.type
_entity.pdbx_description
1 polymer ?
#
loop_
_entity_poly.entity_id
_entity_poly.type
_entity_poly.pdbx_seq_one_letter_code
_entity_poly.pdbx_strand_id
1 'polypeptide(L)'
;GTGGAGKSSLTDELIRRLRLDQDDTRRVAVISIDPSRRKSGGALLGDRIRMNAIGPWGRNGQQRVFMRSLATRDFGSEISACLPDVIVACKCAGFDLVIVETSGIGQGDAAIVPHVDVPLYVMTPEFGAASQLEKIDMLDFAEFVAINKFDRKGAADALRDVAKQVQRNREAFAKRPDEMPVFGTIASRFNDDGVTALYQALAPRLAELGLPLAEGRLPRVATRHSTQGTPVVPPARVRYLAEIADAVRAYKRRAREQARLARELQQLRETARMLHENDATRGGARKTVLALAEPREAALDAQARKLLAMWPDMVKAYAGDEYVVKIRDKEIRTALVHTTLSGNKIRKVALPKYEDHGELLQWLLLENVPGSFPFTAGTFAFKRENEDPTRMFAGEGDAFRTNRRFKLLSAGMPAKRLSTAFDSVTLYGHDPDPRPDIYGKVGNSGVSIATLDDLKVLY
;
A
#
# COMPACT_ATOMS: atom_id res chain seq x y z
N GLY A 1 -23.17 -6.36 14.27
CA GLY A 1 -22.38 -6.92 13.15
C GLY A 1 -21.01 -7.39 13.62
N THR A 2 -20.36 -8.28 12.89
CA THR A 2 -19.13 -8.94 13.36
C THR A 2 -17.96 -7.97 13.58
N GLY A 3 -17.03 -8.35 14.46
CA GLY A 3 -15.82 -7.58 14.74
C GLY A 3 -15.01 -7.33 13.47
N GLY A 4 -14.64 -6.06 13.22
CA GLY A 4 -13.83 -5.70 12.06
C GLY A 4 -14.55 -5.73 10.71
N ALA A 5 -15.88 -5.94 10.66
CA ALA A 5 -16.65 -5.88 9.42
C ALA A 5 -16.69 -4.48 8.75
N GLY A 6 -16.27 -3.44 9.48
CA GLY A 6 -16.26 -2.06 8.99
C GLY A 6 -17.56 -1.31 9.32
N LYS A 7 -18.17 -1.60 10.47
CA LYS A 7 -19.38 -0.94 10.99
C LYS A 7 -19.17 0.58 11.08
N SER A 8 -18.20 1.05 11.84
CA SER A 8 -17.91 2.48 12.01
C SER A 8 -17.60 3.20 10.70
N SER A 9 -16.86 2.56 9.77
CA SER A 9 -16.64 3.12 8.43
C SER A 9 -17.91 3.21 7.59
N LEU A 10 -18.78 2.18 7.64
CA LEU A 10 -20.06 2.21 6.94
C LEU A 10 -21.00 3.25 7.55
N THR A 11 -21.03 3.38 8.88
CA THR A 11 -21.77 4.42 9.60
C THR A 11 -21.33 5.82 9.16
N ASP A 12 -20.02 6.08 9.10
CA ASP A 12 -19.48 7.36 8.61
C ASP A 12 -19.93 7.67 7.18
N GLU A 13 -19.83 6.66 6.31
CA GLU A 13 -20.25 6.78 4.91
C GLU A 13 -21.76 6.99 4.76
N LEU A 14 -22.61 6.34 5.58
CA LEU A 14 -24.07 6.55 5.60
C LEU A 14 -24.43 7.96 6.10
N ILE A 15 -23.76 8.44 7.15
CA ILE A 15 -23.90 9.84 7.63
C ILE A 15 -23.52 10.80 6.52
N ARG A 16 -22.42 10.54 5.81
CA ARG A 16 -22.00 11.34 4.65
C ARG A 16 -23.08 11.39 3.57
N ARG A 17 -23.74 10.27 3.25
CA ARG A 17 -24.84 10.25 2.26
C ARG A 17 -26.00 11.10 2.77
N LEU A 18 -26.45 10.91 4.01
CA LEU A 18 -27.55 11.70 4.58
C LEU A 18 -27.26 13.20 4.53
N ARG A 19 -26.04 13.62 4.93
CA ARG A 19 -25.63 15.02 4.92
C ARG A 19 -25.58 15.60 3.50
N LEU A 20 -25.05 14.86 2.51
CA LEU A 20 -25.03 15.29 1.10
C LEU A 20 -26.43 15.37 0.51
N ASP A 21 -27.24 14.35 0.77
CA ASP A 21 -28.56 14.17 0.20
C ASP A 21 -29.55 15.21 0.73
N GLN A 22 -29.41 15.58 2.00
CA GLN A 22 -30.32 16.48 2.73
C GLN A 22 -29.71 17.85 3.03
N ASP A 23 -28.61 18.22 2.36
CA ASP A 23 -27.95 19.54 2.48
C ASP A 23 -27.57 19.92 3.92
N ASP A 24 -27.12 18.94 4.70
CA ASP A 24 -26.71 19.07 6.09
C ASP A 24 -27.78 19.69 7.02
N THR A 25 -29.06 19.46 6.68
CA THR A 25 -30.20 19.98 7.46
C THR A 25 -30.62 19.08 8.62
N ARG A 26 -30.25 17.79 8.60
CA ARG A 26 -30.64 16.81 9.63
C ARG A 26 -29.66 16.81 10.81
N ARG A 27 -30.18 16.75 12.03
CA ARG A 27 -29.42 16.58 13.27
C ARG A 27 -29.31 15.09 13.59
N VAL A 28 -28.07 14.58 13.65
CA VAL A 28 -27.81 13.15 13.90
C VAL A 28 -27.06 12.97 15.21
N ALA A 29 -27.49 12.03 16.05
CA ALA A 29 -26.73 11.53 17.19
C ALA A 29 -26.16 10.14 16.87
N VAL A 30 -24.88 9.93 17.14
CA VAL A 30 -24.18 8.66 16.94
C VAL A 30 -23.70 8.15 18.30
N ILE A 31 -24.16 6.96 18.69
CA ILE A 31 -23.75 6.28 19.91
C ILE A 31 -22.97 5.03 19.49
N SER A 32 -21.65 5.07 19.60
CA SER A 32 -20.79 3.91 19.26
C SER A 32 -20.31 3.23 20.53
N ILE A 33 -20.37 1.89 20.56
CA ILE A 33 -20.07 1.07 21.72
C ILE A 33 -18.87 0.18 21.42
N ASP A 34 -17.79 0.35 22.17
CA ASP A 34 -16.57 -0.46 22.08
C ASP A 34 -16.44 -1.39 23.29
N PRO A 35 -15.84 -2.59 23.14
CA PRO A 35 -15.72 -3.55 24.24
C PRO A 35 -14.69 -3.10 25.28
N SER A 36 -15.02 -3.30 26.56
CA SER A 36 -14.07 -3.06 27.68
C SER A 36 -12.98 -4.14 27.76
N ARG A 37 -11.74 -3.76 28.13
CA ARG A 37 -10.65 -4.72 28.35
C ARG A 37 -10.67 -5.28 29.77
N ARG A 38 -10.83 -6.60 29.88
CA ARG A 38 -10.90 -7.36 31.15
C ARG A 38 -9.73 -7.12 32.11
N LYS A 39 -8.49 -7.06 31.59
CA LYS A 39 -7.28 -6.99 32.44
C LYS A 39 -7.02 -5.60 33.03
N SER A 40 -7.43 -4.54 32.33
CA SER A 40 -7.10 -3.16 32.69
C SER A 40 -8.28 -2.36 33.23
N GLY A 41 -9.52 -2.83 33.09
CA GLY A 41 -10.73 -2.09 33.46
C GLY A 41 -11.10 -0.94 32.50
N GLY A 42 -10.13 -0.41 31.73
CA GLY A 42 -10.37 0.60 30.68
C GLY A 42 -10.88 0.02 29.34
N ALA A 43 -11.19 0.92 28.40
CA ALA A 43 -11.61 0.59 27.04
C ALA A 43 -10.87 1.47 26.02
N LEU A 44 -10.60 0.94 24.82
CA LEU A 44 -10.15 1.72 23.68
C LEU A 44 -11.37 2.05 22.84
N LEU A 45 -11.85 3.29 22.95
CA LEU A 45 -13.00 3.78 22.18
C LEU A 45 -12.54 4.21 20.79
N GLY A 46 -12.33 3.23 19.93
CA GLY A 46 -11.70 3.36 18.61
C GLY A 46 -12.66 3.80 17.51
N ASP A 47 -13.98 3.68 17.68
CA ASP A 47 -14.91 3.95 16.58
C ASP A 47 -14.84 5.39 16.05
N ARG A 48 -14.64 6.38 16.93
CA ARG A 48 -14.55 7.81 16.53
C ARG A 48 -13.40 8.09 15.56
N ILE A 49 -12.30 7.34 15.61
CA ILE A 49 -11.14 7.57 14.73
C ILE A 49 -11.46 7.29 13.25
N ARG A 50 -12.58 6.62 12.98
CA ARG A 50 -13.06 6.30 11.62
C ARG A 50 -14.06 7.31 11.07
N MET A 51 -14.52 8.23 11.91
CA MET A 51 -15.63 9.13 11.60
C MET A 51 -15.12 10.45 11.02
N ASN A 52 -15.09 10.58 9.69
CA ASN A 52 -14.66 11.79 9.00
C ASN A 52 -15.85 12.74 8.71
N ALA A 53 -17.06 12.21 8.60
CA ALA A 53 -18.27 12.93 8.24
C ALA A 53 -19.06 13.47 9.45
N ILE A 54 -18.50 13.42 10.66
CA ILE A 54 -19.16 13.93 11.89
C ILE A 54 -18.69 15.34 12.30
N GLY A 55 -17.60 15.83 11.69
CA GLY A 55 -17.11 17.19 11.92
C GLY A 55 -18.04 18.25 11.31
N PRO A 56 -17.89 19.52 11.71
CA PRO A 56 -18.62 20.61 11.07
C PRO A 56 -18.34 20.60 9.57
N TRP A 57 -19.40 20.67 8.76
CA TRP A 57 -19.31 20.93 7.32
C TRP A 57 -20.44 21.91 6.95
N GLY A 58 -20.33 22.54 5.78
CA GLY A 58 -21.28 23.49 5.24
C GLY A 58 -20.77 24.93 5.35
N ARG A 59 -21.43 25.85 4.63
CA ARG A 59 -21.04 27.28 4.58
C ARG A 59 -21.02 27.98 5.94
N ASN A 60 -21.75 27.46 6.92
CA ASN A 60 -21.93 28.11 8.23
C ASN A 60 -21.18 27.40 9.37
N GLY A 61 -20.45 26.31 9.10
CA GLY A 61 -19.61 25.61 10.09
C GLY A 61 -20.37 25.09 11.33
N GLN A 62 -21.68 24.84 11.24
CA GLN A 62 -22.49 24.40 12.36
C GLN A 62 -22.31 22.90 12.63
N GLN A 63 -22.29 22.51 13.91
CA GLN A 63 -22.24 21.10 14.30
C GLN A 63 -23.61 20.45 14.12
N ARG A 64 -23.73 19.55 13.13
CA ARG A 64 -24.97 18.81 12.83
C ARG A 64 -24.98 17.37 13.35
N VAL A 65 -23.79 16.80 13.56
CA VAL A 65 -23.64 15.43 14.03
C VAL A 65 -23.02 15.43 15.42
N PHE A 66 -23.71 14.87 16.41
CA PHE A 66 -23.15 14.60 17.71
C PHE A 66 -22.71 13.15 17.77
N MET A 67 -21.57 12.86 18.41
CA MET A 67 -21.14 11.49 18.65
C MET A 67 -20.76 11.32 20.11
N ARG A 68 -21.18 10.21 20.72
CA ARG A 68 -20.73 9.74 22.02
C ARG A 68 -20.23 8.30 21.90
N SER A 69 -19.01 8.07 22.37
CA SER A 69 -18.46 6.72 22.48
C SER A 69 -18.70 6.19 23.89
N LEU A 70 -19.25 4.97 23.98
CA LEU A 70 -19.50 4.25 25.21
C LEU A 70 -18.64 2.99 25.25
N ALA A 71 -18.34 2.53 26.45
CA ALA A 71 -17.79 1.20 26.65
C ALA A 71 -18.92 0.25 27.07
N THR A 72 -18.84 -1.03 26.71
CA THR A 72 -19.80 -2.04 27.17
C THR A 72 -19.85 -2.09 28.70
N ARG A 73 -18.69 -2.01 29.36
CA ARG A 73 -18.50 -2.08 30.84
C ARG A 73 -18.99 -3.37 31.49
N ASP A 74 -19.46 -4.32 30.70
CA ASP A 74 -19.86 -5.65 31.13
C ASP A 74 -19.21 -6.72 30.24
N PHE A 75 -19.08 -7.93 30.77
CA PHE A 75 -18.49 -9.07 30.10
C PHE A 75 -19.55 -9.84 29.31
N GLY A 76 -19.31 -10.02 28.01
CA GLY A 76 -20.22 -10.81 27.15
C GLY A 76 -21.44 -10.05 26.65
N SER A 77 -21.61 -8.76 26.99
CA SER A 77 -22.59 -7.88 26.35
C SER A 77 -21.92 -7.01 25.27
N GLU A 78 -22.62 -6.83 24.16
CA GLU A 78 -22.26 -5.97 23.05
C GLU A 78 -22.82 -4.53 23.15
N ILE A 79 -23.65 -4.27 24.17
CA ILE A 79 -24.26 -2.98 24.46
C ILE A 79 -23.85 -2.49 25.87
N SER A 80 -24.03 -1.19 26.11
CA SER A 80 -23.86 -0.62 27.46
C SER A 80 -25.18 -0.74 28.22
N ALA A 81 -25.12 -1.03 29.52
CA ALA A 81 -26.32 -1.11 30.37
C ALA A 81 -27.16 0.19 30.38
N CYS A 82 -26.52 1.34 30.16
CA CYS A 82 -27.20 2.64 30.09
C CYS A 82 -27.63 3.04 28.66
N LEU A 83 -27.51 2.16 27.66
CA LEU A 83 -27.89 2.46 26.28
C LEU A 83 -29.33 2.99 26.15
N PRO A 84 -30.36 2.41 26.81
CA PRO A 84 -31.73 2.94 26.73
C PRO A 84 -31.84 4.40 27.16
N ASP A 85 -31.22 4.75 28.29
CA ASP A 85 -31.24 6.12 28.82
C ASP A 85 -30.51 7.11 27.91
N VAL A 86 -29.38 6.69 27.31
CA VAL A 86 -28.61 7.52 26.38
C VAL A 86 -29.42 7.78 25.09
N ILE A 87 -30.15 6.78 24.60
CA ILE A 87 -31.06 6.94 23.45
C ILE A 87 -32.17 7.95 23.80
N VAL A 88 -32.81 7.80 24.96
CA VAL A 88 -33.84 8.74 25.43
C VAL A 88 -33.30 10.15 25.54
N ALA A 89 -32.11 10.33 26.09
CA ALA A 89 -31.47 11.65 26.19
C ALA A 89 -31.24 12.29 24.81
N CYS A 90 -30.82 11.52 23.80
CA CYS A 90 -30.68 12.01 22.44
C CYS A 90 -32.04 12.37 21.81
N LYS A 91 -33.08 11.56 22.05
CA LYS A 91 -34.45 11.87 21.61
C LYS A 91 -34.95 13.18 22.23
N CYS A 92 -34.78 13.38 23.54
CA CYS A 92 -35.15 14.61 24.23
C CYS A 92 -34.35 15.85 23.77
N ALA A 93 -33.12 15.66 23.30
CA ALA A 93 -32.29 16.74 22.76
C ALA A 93 -32.69 17.21 21.33
N GLY A 94 -33.73 16.59 20.75
CA GLY A 94 -34.29 16.94 19.46
C GLY A 94 -33.39 16.58 18.28
N PHE A 95 -32.67 15.45 18.36
CA PHE A 95 -32.01 14.87 17.19
C PHE A 95 -33.06 14.20 16.29
N ASP A 96 -32.94 14.38 14.97
CA ASP A 96 -33.86 13.81 13.99
C ASP A 96 -33.61 12.30 13.81
N LEU A 97 -32.35 11.87 13.96
CA LEU A 97 -31.91 10.48 13.83
C LEU A 97 -30.92 10.11 14.93
N VAL A 98 -31.11 8.95 15.56
CA VAL A 98 -30.16 8.35 16.50
C VAL A 98 -29.62 7.06 15.89
N ILE A 99 -28.31 7.00 15.65
CA ILE A 99 -27.60 5.83 15.14
C ILE A 99 -26.87 5.17 16.30
N VAL A 100 -27.08 3.87 16.49
CA VAL A 100 -26.37 3.07 17.51
C VAL A 100 -25.49 2.04 16.81
N GLU A 101 -24.20 2.07 17.11
CA GLU A 101 -23.24 1.05 16.70
C GLU A 101 -22.86 0.20 17.92
N THR A 102 -23.09 -1.11 17.84
CA THR A 102 -22.65 -2.07 18.86
C THR A 102 -21.17 -2.43 18.74
N SER A 103 -20.62 -3.12 19.73
CA SER A 103 -19.29 -3.69 19.59
C SER A 103 -19.26 -4.81 18.54
N GLY A 104 -18.10 -5.42 18.29
CA GLY A 104 -18.05 -6.66 17.51
C GLY A 104 -18.88 -7.75 18.19
N ILE A 105 -19.86 -8.31 17.47
CA ILE A 105 -20.72 -9.38 17.99
C ILE A 105 -20.34 -10.74 17.41
N GLY A 106 -20.66 -11.80 18.14
CA GLY A 106 -20.62 -13.20 17.70
C GLY A 106 -21.82 -13.57 16.83
N GLN A 107 -21.99 -14.88 16.59
CA GLN A 107 -23.07 -15.40 15.72
C GLN A 107 -24.44 -15.38 16.41
N GLY A 108 -24.52 -15.68 17.71
CA GLY A 108 -25.79 -15.74 18.49
C GLY A 108 -26.15 -14.48 19.26
N ASP A 109 -25.49 -13.36 18.97
CA ASP A 109 -25.67 -12.09 19.69
C ASP A 109 -26.63 -11.19 18.91
N ALA A 110 -27.71 -10.72 19.53
CA ALA A 110 -28.72 -9.85 18.91
C ALA A 110 -29.29 -8.79 19.88
N ALA A 111 -28.56 -8.39 20.92
CA ALA A 111 -29.08 -7.57 22.02
C ALA A 111 -29.51 -6.15 21.60
N ILE A 112 -29.12 -5.67 20.41
CA ILE A 112 -29.52 -4.34 19.92
C ILE A 112 -30.98 -4.26 19.48
N VAL A 113 -31.56 -5.38 19.05
CA VAL A 113 -32.89 -5.45 18.43
C VAL A 113 -34.00 -4.78 19.25
N PRO A 114 -34.15 -5.04 20.57
CA PRO A 114 -35.21 -4.40 21.37
C PRO A 114 -35.01 -2.90 21.62
N HIS A 115 -33.86 -2.32 21.23
CA HIS A 115 -33.50 -0.92 21.51
C HIS A 115 -33.55 -0.01 20.28
N VAL A 116 -33.81 -0.54 19.08
CA VAL A 116 -33.76 0.22 17.83
C VAL A 116 -34.98 -0.05 16.95
N ASP A 117 -35.38 0.95 16.17
CA ASP A 117 -36.52 0.84 15.25
C ASP A 117 -36.14 0.11 13.94
N VAL A 118 -34.89 0.22 13.49
CA VAL A 118 -34.38 -0.39 12.24
C VAL A 118 -33.02 -1.06 12.47
N PRO A 119 -32.95 -2.39 12.59
CA PRO A 119 -31.70 -3.12 12.75
C PRO A 119 -30.97 -3.36 11.41
N LEU A 120 -29.71 -2.94 11.32
CA LEU A 120 -28.79 -3.19 10.20
C LEU A 120 -27.69 -4.17 10.62
N TYR A 121 -27.63 -5.35 9.98
CA TYR A 121 -26.54 -6.31 10.20
C TYR A 121 -25.41 -6.10 9.19
N VAL A 122 -24.20 -5.83 9.69
CA VAL A 122 -22.99 -5.67 8.86
C VAL A 122 -22.08 -6.88 9.02
N MET A 123 -21.66 -7.46 7.89
CA MET A 123 -20.78 -8.63 7.81
C MET A 123 -19.76 -8.49 6.66
N THR A 124 -18.83 -9.43 6.56
CA THR A 124 -17.86 -9.55 5.44
C THR A 124 -18.18 -10.77 4.58
N PRO A 125 -17.64 -10.86 3.34
CA PRO A 125 -17.74 -12.06 2.53
C PRO A 125 -17.18 -13.33 3.20
N GLU A 126 -16.23 -13.19 4.13
CA GLU A 126 -15.66 -14.32 4.86
C GLU A 126 -16.50 -14.73 6.09
N PHE A 127 -17.48 -15.61 5.90
CA PHE A 127 -18.28 -16.21 6.99
C PHE A 127 -18.13 -17.74 7.09
N GLY A 128 -17.22 -18.34 6.31
CA GLY A 128 -17.03 -19.78 6.24
C GLY A 128 -17.99 -20.45 5.25
N ALA A 129 -18.53 -21.62 5.61
CA ALA A 129 -19.49 -22.33 4.77
C ALA A 129 -20.88 -21.66 4.82
N ALA A 130 -21.67 -21.83 3.76
CA ALA A 130 -23.04 -21.30 3.69
C ALA A 130 -23.93 -21.78 4.86
N SER A 131 -23.71 -22.98 5.39
CA SER A 131 -24.42 -23.50 6.57
C SER A 131 -24.14 -22.74 7.87
N GLN A 132 -23.12 -21.89 7.92
CA GLN A 132 -22.89 -21.00 9.06
C GLN A 132 -23.91 -19.86 9.13
N LEU A 133 -24.55 -19.49 8.01
CA LEU A 133 -25.56 -18.44 7.97
C LEU A 133 -26.81 -18.81 8.76
N GLU A 134 -27.12 -20.10 8.87
CA GLU A 134 -28.23 -20.63 9.67
C GLU A 134 -28.01 -20.49 11.18
N LYS A 135 -26.80 -20.11 11.61
CA LYS A 135 -26.44 -19.90 13.03
C LYS A 135 -26.32 -18.43 13.42
N ILE A 136 -26.58 -17.52 12.48
CA ILE A 136 -26.43 -16.09 12.73
C ILE A 136 -27.80 -15.53 13.10
N ASP A 137 -28.07 -15.38 14.40
CA ASP A 137 -29.36 -14.91 14.92
C ASP A 137 -29.74 -13.53 14.35
N MET A 138 -28.75 -12.65 14.16
CA MET A 138 -29.02 -11.33 13.55
C MET A 138 -29.59 -11.39 12.13
N LEU A 139 -29.46 -12.49 11.38
CA LEU A 139 -30.11 -12.61 10.07
C LEU A 139 -31.62 -12.83 10.18
N ASP A 140 -32.14 -13.31 11.31
CA ASP A 140 -33.58 -13.40 11.58
C ASP A 140 -34.18 -12.04 11.91
N PHE A 141 -33.43 -11.20 12.62
CA PHE A 141 -33.95 -9.91 13.12
C PHE A 141 -33.60 -8.70 12.26
N ALA A 142 -32.56 -8.78 11.42
CA ALA A 142 -32.11 -7.63 10.64
C ALA A 142 -33.13 -7.23 9.55
N GLU A 143 -33.48 -5.95 9.54
CA GLU A 143 -34.30 -5.39 8.48
C GLU A 143 -33.46 -5.16 7.21
N PHE A 144 -32.19 -4.80 7.38
CA PHE A 144 -31.22 -4.63 6.31
C PHE A 144 -29.93 -5.40 6.62
N VAL A 145 -29.29 -5.95 5.58
CA VAL A 145 -28.00 -6.62 5.69
C VAL A 145 -27.01 -5.94 4.75
N ALA A 146 -25.83 -5.59 5.27
CA ALA A 146 -24.72 -5.06 4.50
C ALA A 146 -23.53 -6.03 4.53
N ILE A 147 -23.23 -6.62 3.39
CA ILE A 147 -21.99 -7.37 3.15
C ILE A 147 -20.93 -6.36 2.74
N ASN A 148 -20.24 -5.82 3.73
CA ASN A 148 -19.20 -4.81 3.54
C ASN A 148 -17.86 -5.46 3.13
N LYS A 149 -16.94 -4.65 2.60
CA LYS A 149 -15.69 -5.13 1.97
C LYS A 149 -15.98 -6.02 0.76
N PHE A 150 -16.92 -5.58 -0.06
CA PHE A 150 -17.34 -6.27 -1.29
C PHE A 150 -16.22 -6.35 -2.35
N ASP A 151 -15.08 -5.68 -2.15
CA ASP A 151 -13.84 -5.84 -2.91
C ASP A 151 -13.15 -7.19 -2.67
N ARG A 152 -13.54 -7.93 -1.63
CA ARG A 152 -12.92 -9.21 -1.28
C ARG A 152 -13.41 -10.36 -2.17
N LYS A 153 -12.55 -11.38 -2.28
CA LYS A 153 -12.85 -12.59 -3.07
C LYS A 153 -14.08 -13.30 -2.51
N GLY A 154 -14.97 -13.74 -3.40
CA GLY A 154 -16.19 -14.47 -3.02
C GLY A 154 -17.36 -13.56 -2.61
N ALA A 155 -17.24 -12.24 -2.72
CA ALA A 155 -18.31 -11.29 -2.37
C ALA A 155 -19.63 -11.53 -3.12
N ALA A 156 -19.57 -11.87 -4.41
CA ALA A 156 -20.77 -12.18 -5.20
C ALA A 156 -21.47 -13.47 -4.73
N ASP A 157 -20.71 -14.52 -4.40
CA ASP A 157 -21.26 -15.75 -3.83
C ASP A 157 -21.84 -15.48 -2.43
N ALA A 158 -21.14 -14.71 -1.61
CA ALA A 158 -21.61 -14.25 -0.30
C ALA A 158 -22.96 -13.52 -0.41
N LEU A 159 -23.12 -12.62 -1.38
CA LEU A 159 -24.38 -11.91 -1.63
C LEU A 159 -25.51 -12.88 -1.92
N ARG A 160 -25.28 -13.84 -2.83
CA ARG A 160 -26.28 -14.85 -3.18
C ARG A 160 -26.68 -15.69 -1.98
N ASP A 161 -25.72 -16.17 -1.21
CA ASP A 161 -25.95 -17.11 -0.11
C ASP A 161 -26.67 -16.41 1.06
N VAL A 162 -26.27 -15.19 1.42
CA VAL A 162 -26.93 -14.37 2.44
C VAL A 162 -28.33 -13.95 2.00
N ALA A 163 -28.52 -13.54 0.74
CA ALA A 163 -29.83 -13.19 0.21
C ALA A 163 -30.82 -14.38 0.28
N LYS A 164 -30.37 -15.59 -0.08
CA LYS A 164 -31.17 -16.81 0.09
C LYS A 164 -31.45 -17.13 1.55
N GLN A 165 -30.50 -16.93 2.46
CA GLN A 165 -30.75 -17.12 3.88
C GLN A 165 -31.82 -16.16 4.40
N VAL A 166 -31.69 -14.86 4.12
CA VAL A 166 -32.66 -13.83 4.55
C VAL A 166 -34.04 -14.10 3.97
N GLN A 167 -34.13 -14.57 2.71
CA GLN A 167 -35.39 -14.99 2.10
C GLN A 167 -36.04 -16.15 2.87
N ARG A 168 -35.25 -17.17 3.24
CA ARG A 168 -35.73 -18.32 4.05
C ARG A 168 -36.21 -17.87 5.42
N ASN A 169 -35.43 -17.05 6.13
CA ASN A 169 -35.74 -16.57 7.47
C ASN A 169 -37.03 -15.72 7.49
N ARG A 170 -37.34 -15.02 6.40
CA ARG A 170 -38.57 -14.24 6.23
C ARG A 170 -39.73 -15.00 5.60
N GLU A 171 -39.53 -16.28 5.27
CA GLU A 171 -40.49 -17.11 4.52
C GLU A 171 -40.97 -16.45 3.20
N ALA A 172 -40.16 -15.56 2.63
CA ALA A 172 -40.52 -14.70 1.50
C ALA A 172 -40.30 -15.41 0.15
N PHE A 173 -40.76 -16.67 0.03
CA PHE A 173 -40.51 -17.52 -1.14
C PHE A 173 -41.12 -17.02 -2.44
N ALA A 174 -42.13 -16.12 -2.36
CA ALA A 174 -42.73 -15.47 -3.51
C ALA A 174 -41.88 -14.31 -4.09
N LYS A 175 -40.92 -13.79 -3.33
CA LYS A 175 -39.98 -12.74 -3.79
C LYS A 175 -38.69 -13.38 -4.25
N ARG A 176 -37.99 -12.80 -5.23
CA ARG A 176 -36.67 -13.31 -5.63
C ARG A 176 -35.61 -12.98 -4.57
N PRO A 177 -34.53 -13.78 -4.44
CA PRO A 177 -33.44 -13.47 -3.51
C PRO A 177 -32.81 -12.09 -3.73
N ASP A 178 -32.69 -11.61 -4.97
CA ASP A 178 -32.13 -10.29 -5.30
C ASP A 178 -33.04 -9.11 -4.92
N GLU A 179 -34.29 -9.39 -4.52
CA GLU A 179 -35.19 -8.39 -3.93
C GLU A 179 -35.06 -8.29 -2.40
N MET A 180 -34.31 -9.20 -1.77
CA MET A 180 -34.07 -9.13 -0.32
C MET A 180 -33.23 -7.89 0.02
N PRO A 181 -33.39 -7.31 1.21
CA PRO A 181 -32.66 -6.11 1.64
C PRO A 181 -31.22 -6.44 2.04
N VAL A 182 -30.48 -7.09 1.15
CA VAL A 182 -29.07 -7.47 1.29
C VAL A 182 -28.24 -6.71 0.27
N PHE A 183 -27.23 -5.99 0.77
CA PHE A 183 -26.45 -5.05 -0.03
C PHE A 183 -24.96 -5.37 0.03
N GLY A 184 -24.29 -5.33 -1.12
CA GLY A 184 -22.83 -5.40 -1.20
C GLY A 184 -22.21 -4.01 -1.11
N THR A 185 -21.44 -3.71 -0.06
CA THR A 185 -20.92 -2.36 0.19
C THR A 185 -19.39 -2.34 0.27
N ILE A 186 -18.78 -1.22 -0.14
CA ILE A 186 -17.34 -0.97 0.06
C ILE A 186 -17.16 0.38 0.76
N ALA A 187 -17.25 0.39 2.09
CA ALA A 187 -17.11 1.63 2.87
C ALA A 187 -15.71 2.28 2.80
N SER A 188 -14.68 1.54 2.39
CA SER A 188 -13.34 2.08 2.15
C SER A 188 -13.22 2.85 0.83
N ARG A 189 -14.24 2.76 -0.04
CA ARG A 189 -14.28 3.42 -1.33
C ARG A 189 -15.08 4.70 -1.23
N PHE A 190 -14.45 5.82 -1.59
CA PHE A 190 -15.14 7.09 -1.71
C PHE A 190 -16.26 7.00 -2.76
N ASN A 191 -17.45 7.47 -2.39
CA ASN A 191 -18.63 7.52 -3.26
C ASN A 191 -19.03 6.15 -3.86
N ASP A 192 -18.92 5.09 -3.05
CA ASP A 192 -19.38 3.76 -3.41
C ASP A 192 -20.88 3.74 -3.73
N ASP A 193 -21.24 3.13 -4.86
CA ASP A 193 -22.62 2.99 -5.33
C ASP A 193 -23.38 1.91 -4.54
N GLY A 194 -22.68 0.89 -4.04
CA GLY A 194 -23.23 -0.10 -3.11
C GLY A 194 -23.70 0.52 -1.79
N VAL A 195 -22.87 1.38 -1.16
CA VAL A 195 -23.26 2.14 0.04
C VAL A 195 -24.42 3.09 -0.27
N THR A 196 -24.41 3.72 -1.44
CA THR A 196 -25.50 4.61 -1.86
C THR A 196 -26.82 3.84 -2.04
N ALA A 197 -26.78 2.62 -2.58
CA ALA A 197 -27.95 1.75 -2.69
C ALA A 197 -28.51 1.36 -1.33
N LEU A 198 -27.64 1.03 -0.36
CA LEU A 198 -28.06 0.76 1.02
C LEU A 198 -28.72 1.99 1.66
N TYR A 199 -28.12 3.18 1.50
CA TYR A 199 -28.71 4.44 1.98
C TYR A 199 -30.09 4.69 1.37
N GLN A 200 -30.23 4.52 0.06
CA GLN A 200 -31.49 4.73 -0.66
C GLN A 200 -32.57 3.70 -0.30
N ALA A 201 -32.20 2.56 0.27
CA ALA A 201 -33.14 1.59 0.81
C ALA A 201 -33.53 1.90 2.27
N LEU A 202 -32.58 2.42 3.08
CA LEU A 202 -32.82 2.85 4.45
C LEU A 202 -33.69 4.12 4.53
N ALA A 203 -33.43 5.10 3.67
CA ALA A 203 -34.06 6.43 3.75
C ALA A 203 -35.60 6.41 3.67
N PRO A 204 -36.25 5.70 2.73
CA PRO A 204 -37.71 5.58 2.71
C PRO A 204 -38.25 4.93 3.98
N ARG A 205 -37.57 3.88 4.48
CA ARG A 205 -37.99 3.19 5.69
C ARG A 205 -37.91 4.09 6.93
N LEU A 206 -36.86 4.90 7.03
CA LEU A 206 -36.74 5.89 8.10
C LEU A 206 -37.78 7.00 7.98
N ALA A 207 -38.14 7.40 6.76
CA ALA A 207 -39.21 8.39 6.53
C ALA A 207 -40.60 7.86 6.95
N GLU A 208 -40.89 6.59 6.69
CA GLU A 208 -42.12 5.93 7.18
C GLU A 208 -42.20 5.93 8.72
N LEU A 209 -41.05 5.91 9.39
CA LEU A 209 -40.93 6.00 10.84
C LEU A 209 -40.88 7.44 11.38
N GLY A 210 -41.07 8.44 10.51
CA GLY A 210 -41.19 9.84 10.89
C GLY A 210 -39.90 10.67 10.80
N LEU A 211 -38.80 10.15 10.23
CA LEU A 211 -37.64 10.97 9.89
C LEU A 211 -38.05 11.97 8.80
N PRO A 212 -38.05 13.29 9.04
CA PRO A 212 -38.34 14.23 7.98
C PRO A 212 -37.22 14.10 6.94
N LEU A 213 -37.57 13.94 5.67
CA LEU A 213 -36.65 13.96 4.54
C LEU A 213 -37.23 14.85 3.43
N ALA A 214 -36.39 15.68 2.84
CA ALA A 214 -36.69 16.39 1.59
C ALA A 214 -36.38 15.49 0.39
N GLU A 215 -36.72 15.96 -0.82
CA GLU A 215 -36.30 15.30 -2.05
C GLU A 215 -34.77 15.15 -2.07
N GLY A 216 -34.32 13.89 -2.19
CA GLY A 216 -32.91 13.55 -2.14
C GLY A 216 -32.13 14.12 -3.32
N ARG A 217 -30.93 14.64 -3.03
CA ARG A 217 -30.01 15.22 -4.03
C ARG A 217 -29.02 14.21 -4.59
N LEU A 218 -28.87 13.04 -3.97
CA LEU A 218 -27.96 12.01 -4.47
C LEU A 218 -28.51 11.33 -5.74
N PRO A 219 -27.65 10.96 -6.70
CA PRO A 219 -28.07 10.19 -7.86
C PRO A 219 -28.72 8.87 -7.45
N ARG A 220 -29.89 8.55 -8.02
CA ARG A 220 -30.54 7.25 -7.80
C ARG A 220 -29.70 6.14 -8.41
N VAL A 221 -29.46 5.09 -7.64
CA VAL A 221 -28.74 3.89 -8.09
C VAL A 221 -29.68 2.70 -8.14
N ALA A 222 -29.57 1.87 -9.17
CA ALA A 222 -30.38 0.67 -9.36
C ALA A 222 -29.66 -0.62 -8.90
N THR A 223 -28.43 -0.50 -8.43
CA THR A 223 -27.63 -1.66 -8.00
C THR A 223 -27.99 -2.11 -6.59
N ARG A 224 -27.69 -3.36 -6.25
CA ARG A 224 -27.69 -3.89 -4.87
C ARG A 224 -26.29 -4.10 -4.31
N HIS A 225 -25.26 -3.96 -5.13
CA HIS A 225 -23.88 -4.11 -4.69
C HIS A 225 -22.97 -3.12 -5.39
N SER A 226 -21.81 -2.83 -4.79
CA SER A 226 -20.76 -2.07 -5.44
C SER A 226 -20.47 -2.63 -6.84
N THR A 227 -20.54 -1.79 -7.87
CA THR A 227 -20.28 -2.20 -9.26
C THR A 227 -18.87 -1.87 -9.71
N GLN A 228 -18.26 -0.87 -9.08
CA GLN A 228 -16.95 -0.41 -9.47
C GLN A 228 -15.89 -1.04 -8.58
N GLY A 229 -14.82 -1.56 -9.18
CA GLY A 229 -13.71 -2.14 -8.43
C GLY A 229 -12.58 -2.58 -9.35
N THR A 230 -11.79 -1.64 -9.83
CA THR A 230 -10.45 -1.98 -10.33
C THR A 230 -9.52 -1.95 -9.13
N PRO A 231 -9.14 -3.11 -8.54
CA PRO A 231 -8.19 -3.11 -7.45
C PRO A 231 -6.84 -2.59 -7.97
N VAL A 232 -6.10 -1.86 -7.12
CA VAL A 232 -4.73 -1.40 -7.46
C VAL A 232 -3.83 -2.59 -7.81
N VAL A 233 -3.98 -3.69 -7.08
CA VAL A 233 -3.31 -4.97 -7.35
C VAL A 233 -4.38 -6.03 -7.65
N PRO A 234 -4.43 -6.58 -8.88
CA PRO A 234 -5.36 -7.65 -9.21
C PRO A 234 -5.19 -8.87 -8.28
N PRO A 235 -6.28 -9.61 -7.95
CA PRO A 235 -6.21 -10.78 -7.07
C PRO A 235 -5.20 -11.84 -7.53
N ALA A 236 -5.03 -12.01 -8.85
CA ALA A 236 -4.05 -12.93 -9.44
C ALA A 236 -2.59 -12.57 -9.13
N ARG A 237 -2.30 -11.32 -8.73
CA ARG A 237 -0.95 -10.83 -8.41
C ARG A 237 -0.74 -10.53 -6.93
N VAL A 238 -1.65 -10.91 -6.04
CA VAL A 238 -1.53 -10.68 -4.58
C VAL A 238 -0.20 -11.17 -3.99
N ARG A 239 0.42 -12.19 -4.60
CA ARG A 239 1.68 -12.79 -4.13
C ARG A 239 2.94 -12.27 -4.84
N TYR A 240 2.86 -11.15 -5.57
CA TYR A 240 3.99 -10.60 -6.34
C TYR A 240 5.30 -10.43 -5.53
N LEU A 241 5.23 -10.02 -4.26
CA LEU A 241 6.43 -9.91 -3.41
C LEU A 241 7.08 -11.27 -3.11
N ALA A 242 6.28 -12.34 -3.01
CA ALA A 242 6.80 -13.70 -2.88
C ALA A 242 7.49 -14.14 -4.18
N GLU A 243 6.86 -13.86 -5.34
CA GLU A 243 7.45 -14.12 -6.66
C GLU A 243 8.80 -13.40 -6.83
N ILE A 244 8.90 -12.14 -6.42
CA ILE A 244 10.14 -11.36 -6.45
C ILE A 244 11.20 -11.98 -5.53
N ALA A 245 10.84 -12.35 -4.30
CA ALA A 245 11.77 -12.98 -3.36
C ALA A 245 12.29 -14.32 -3.91
N ASP A 246 11.43 -15.12 -4.51
CA ASP A 246 11.79 -16.41 -5.10
C ASP A 246 12.67 -16.23 -6.34
N ALA A 247 12.39 -15.23 -7.19
CA ALA A 247 13.23 -14.89 -8.33
C ALA A 247 14.66 -14.50 -7.92
N VAL A 248 14.81 -13.66 -6.88
CA VAL A 248 16.13 -13.25 -6.36
C VAL A 248 16.88 -14.44 -5.75
N ARG A 249 16.19 -15.29 -4.97
CA ARG A 249 16.80 -16.50 -4.39
C ARG A 249 17.22 -17.49 -5.47
N ALA A 250 16.37 -17.70 -6.49
CA ALA A 250 16.67 -18.56 -7.63
C ALA A 250 17.90 -18.06 -8.39
N TYR A 251 17.97 -16.75 -8.65
CA TYR A 251 19.13 -16.13 -9.28
C TYR A 251 20.43 -16.40 -8.50
N LYS A 252 20.43 -16.15 -7.19
CA LYS A 252 21.61 -16.39 -6.34
C LYS A 252 21.99 -17.87 -6.23
N ARG A 253 21.01 -18.79 -6.25
CA ARG A 253 21.30 -20.24 -6.30
C ARG A 253 21.99 -20.61 -7.61
N ARG A 254 21.41 -20.18 -8.74
CA ARG A 254 21.99 -20.40 -10.07
C ARG A 254 23.41 -19.82 -10.18
N ALA A 255 23.64 -18.61 -9.68
CA ALA A 255 24.96 -17.99 -9.72
C ALA A 255 26.03 -18.84 -8.99
N ARG A 256 25.71 -19.38 -7.81
CA ARG A 256 26.62 -20.27 -7.07
C ARG A 256 26.82 -21.62 -7.74
N GLU A 257 25.77 -22.18 -8.34
CA GLU A 257 25.85 -23.42 -9.10
C GLU A 257 26.76 -23.28 -10.32
N GLN A 258 26.57 -22.21 -11.10
CA GLN A 258 27.38 -21.89 -12.27
C GLN A 258 28.84 -21.59 -11.88
N ALA A 259 29.07 -20.89 -10.77
CA ALA A 259 30.41 -20.69 -10.21
C ALA A 259 31.11 -22.01 -9.84
N ARG A 260 30.39 -22.95 -9.20
CA ARG A 260 30.91 -24.28 -8.91
C ARG A 260 31.30 -25.03 -10.20
N LEU A 261 30.44 -25.01 -11.22
CA LEU A 261 30.73 -25.65 -12.51
C LEU A 261 31.97 -25.05 -13.19
N ALA A 262 32.10 -23.72 -13.17
CA ALA A 262 33.28 -23.03 -13.72
C ALA A 262 34.58 -23.42 -13.01
N ARG A 263 34.55 -23.53 -11.68
CA ARG A 263 35.67 -24.00 -10.86
C ARG A 263 36.05 -25.44 -11.19
N GLU A 264 35.08 -26.36 -11.18
CA GLU A 264 35.32 -27.77 -11.53
C GLU A 264 35.91 -27.90 -12.94
N LEU A 265 35.36 -27.16 -13.92
CA LEU A 265 35.84 -27.17 -15.29
C LEU A 265 37.30 -26.69 -15.40
N GLN A 266 37.64 -25.59 -14.73
CA GLN A 266 39.02 -25.09 -14.69
C GLN A 266 39.96 -26.12 -14.07
N GLN A 267 39.61 -26.66 -12.90
CA GLN A 267 40.43 -27.64 -12.18
C GLN A 267 40.70 -28.90 -13.00
N LEU A 268 39.69 -29.43 -13.70
CA LEU A 268 39.85 -30.59 -14.58
C LEU A 268 40.77 -30.26 -15.77
N ARG A 269 40.61 -29.10 -16.41
CA ARG A 269 41.48 -28.69 -17.53
C ARG A 269 42.92 -28.47 -17.10
N GLU A 270 43.16 -27.84 -15.96
CA GLU A 270 44.51 -27.65 -15.41
C GLU A 270 45.14 -28.98 -14.99
N THR A 271 44.37 -29.89 -14.42
CA THR A 271 44.84 -31.26 -14.14
C THR A 271 45.25 -31.98 -15.43
N ALA A 272 44.44 -31.88 -16.48
CA ALA A 272 44.75 -32.46 -17.78
C ALA A 272 46.02 -31.85 -18.41
N ARG A 273 46.26 -30.54 -18.23
CA ARG A 273 47.49 -29.85 -18.64
C ARG A 273 48.71 -30.39 -17.88
N MET A 274 48.64 -30.44 -16.54
CA MET A 274 49.73 -30.95 -15.70
C MET A 274 50.08 -32.41 -16.02
N LEU A 275 49.07 -33.26 -16.26
CA LEU A 275 49.29 -34.65 -16.69
C LEU A 275 50.01 -34.74 -18.03
N HIS A 276 49.67 -33.86 -18.98
CA HIS A 276 50.31 -33.81 -20.29
C HIS A 276 51.76 -33.34 -20.22
N GLU A 277 52.05 -32.34 -19.38
CA GLU A 277 53.40 -31.82 -19.16
C GLU A 277 54.31 -32.83 -18.47
N ASN A 278 53.77 -33.63 -17.54
CA ASN A 278 54.53 -34.69 -16.89
C ASN A 278 54.92 -35.82 -17.85
N ASP A 279 53.98 -36.30 -18.68
CA ASP A 279 54.26 -37.32 -19.69
C ASP A 279 53.23 -37.27 -20.83
N ALA A 280 53.66 -36.73 -21.97
CA ALA A 280 52.81 -36.60 -23.16
C ALA A 280 52.34 -37.94 -23.76
N THR A 281 53.04 -39.04 -23.46
CA THR A 281 52.75 -40.37 -24.01
C THR A 281 51.69 -41.13 -23.20
N ARG A 282 51.48 -40.77 -21.93
CA ARG A 282 50.49 -41.40 -21.03
C ARG A 282 49.13 -40.70 -21.10
N GLY A 283 48.37 -41.00 -22.16
CA GLY A 283 47.08 -40.34 -22.42
C GLY A 283 45.88 -40.80 -21.58
N GLY A 284 45.95 -41.93 -20.87
CA GLY A 284 44.79 -42.55 -20.18
C GLY A 284 44.13 -41.63 -19.16
N ALA A 285 44.89 -41.20 -18.15
CA ALA A 285 44.38 -40.32 -17.09
C ALA A 285 43.91 -38.97 -17.63
N ARG A 286 44.64 -38.39 -18.60
CA ARG A 286 44.27 -37.13 -19.26
C ARG A 286 42.90 -37.23 -19.94
N LYS A 287 42.65 -38.31 -20.71
CA LYS A 287 41.37 -38.54 -21.39
C LYS A 287 40.22 -38.67 -20.38
N THR A 288 40.43 -39.39 -19.28
CA THR A 288 39.41 -39.52 -18.22
C THR A 288 39.05 -38.16 -17.60
N VAL A 289 40.04 -37.34 -17.27
CA VAL A 289 39.80 -36.01 -16.69
C VAL A 289 39.09 -35.09 -17.68
N LEU A 290 39.45 -35.12 -18.97
CA LEU A 290 38.76 -34.35 -20.01
C LEU A 290 37.32 -34.83 -20.22
N ALA A 291 37.07 -36.14 -20.18
CA ALA A 291 35.71 -36.69 -20.26
C ALA A 291 34.83 -36.26 -19.07
N LEU A 292 35.42 -36.02 -17.88
CA LEU A 292 34.70 -35.43 -16.75
C LEU A 292 34.38 -33.94 -16.96
N ALA A 293 35.19 -33.22 -17.73
CA ALA A 293 35.05 -31.80 -18.00
C ALA A 293 33.92 -31.51 -19.00
N GLU A 294 33.74 -32.35 -20.02
CA GLU A 294 32.70 -32.23 -21.05
C GLU A 294 31.29 -31.95 -20.49
N PRO A 295 30.75 -32.73 -19.53
CA PRO A 295 29.42 -32.46 -18.98
C PRO A 295 29.35 -31.16 -18.16
N ARG A 296 30.44 -30.73 -17.51
CA ARG A 296 30.47 -29.44 -16.79
C ARG A 296 30.45 -28.28 -17.77
N GLU A 297 31.22 -28.40 -18.85
CA GLU A 297 31.22 -27.43 -19.92
C GLU A 297 29.82 -27.32 -20.54
N ALA A 298 29.17 -28.44 -20.83
CA ALA A 298 27.81 -28.46 -21.35
C ALA A 298 26.79 -27.83 -20.38
N ALA A 299 26.92 -28.07 -19.07
CA ALA A 299 26.04 -27.53 -18.04
C ALA A 299 26.29 -26.04 -17.70
N LEU A 300 27.43 -25.48 -18.13
CA LEU A 300 27.73 -24.07 -17.95
C LEU A 300 26.89 -23.25 -18.95
N ASP A 301 26.11 -22.30 -18.45
CA ASP A 301 25.18 -21.51 -19.25
C ASP A 301 25.90 -20.59 -20.23
N ALA A 302 25.25 -20.27 -21.36
CA ALA A 302 25.81 -19.40 -22.39
C ALA A 302 26.25 -18.03 -21.85
N GLN A 303 25.48 -17.44 -20.92
CA GLN A 303 25.84 -16.19 -20.26
C GLN A 303 27.10 -16.34 -19.40
N ALA A 304 27.21 -17.41 -18.61
CA ALA A 304 28.37 -17.68 -17.77
C ALA A 304 29.64 -17.89 -18.59
N ARG A 305 29.55 -18.67 -19.67
CA ARG A 305 30.65 -18.86 -20.64
C ARG A 305 31.10 -17.53 -21.23
N LYS A 306 30.15 -16.69 -21.66
CA LYS A 306 30.45 -15.37 -22.23
C LYS A 306 31.13 -14.44 -21.22
N LEU A 307 30.66 -14.42 -19.97
CA LEU A 307 31.24 -13.60 -18.90
C LEU A 307 32.70 -13.96 -18.63
N LEU A 308 33.01 -15.26 -18.51
CA LEU A 308 34.39 -15.73 -18.34
C LEU A 308 35.25 -15.44 -19.57
N ALA A 309 34.73 -15.65 -20.78
CA ALA A 309 35.46 -15.39 -22.02
C ALA A 309 35.78 -13.90 -22.22
N MET A 310 34.90 -13.00 -21.78
CA MET A 310 35.10 -11.54 -21.88
C MET A 310 35.96 -10.97 -20.74
N TRP A 311 36.29 -11.74 -19.70
CA TRP A 311 37.05 -11.25 -18.56
C TRP A 311 38.44 -10.69 -18.93
N PRO A 312 39.26 -11.36 -19.76
CA PRO A 312 40.56 -10.82 -20.16
C PRO A 312 40.45 -9.45 -20.87
N ASP A 313 39.43 -9.29 -21.73
CA ASP A 313 39.15 -8.03 -22.41
C ASP A 313 38.70 -6.95 -21.43
N MET A 314 37.89 -7.31 -20.42
CA MET A 314 37.51 -6.40 -19.34
C MET A 314 38.75 -5.95 -18.55
N VAL A 315 39.63 -6.87 -18.16
CA VAL A 315 40.89 -6.53 -17.47
C VAL A 315 41.71 -5.56 -18.31
N LYS A 316 41.87 -5.83 -19.61
CA LYS A 316 42.59 -4.94 -20.54
C LYS A 316 41.94 -3.56 -20.62
N ALA A 317 40.62 -3.49 -20.73
CA ALA A 317 39.89 -2.24 -20.84
C ALA A 317 40.01 -1.37 -19.59
N TYR A 318 40.09 -1.97 -18.39
CA TYR A 318 40.28 -1.26 -17.12
C TYR A 318 41.75 -1.10 -16.69
N ALA A 319 42.71 -1.68 -17.43
CA ALA A 319 44.14 -1.62 -17.12
C ALA A 319 44.82 -0.31 -17.60
N GLY A 320 44.28 0.33 -18.64
CA GLY A 320 44.79 1.60 -19.17
C GLY A 320 44.56 2.81 -18.26
N ASP A 321 45.07 3.96 -18.69
CA ASP A 321 44.82 5.27 -18.06
C ASP A 321 43.49 5.90 -18.53
N GLU A 322 42.92 5.43 -19.65
CA GLU A 322 41.64 5.87 -20.21
C GLU A 322 40.75 4.68 -20.61
N TYR A 323 39.44 4.90 -20.53
CA TYR A 323 38.40 4.01 -21.04
C TYR A 323 37.70 4.67 -22.22
N VAL A 324 37.75 4.04 -23.39
CA VAL A 324 37.18 4.56 -24.64
C VAL A 324 35.93 3.79 -25.00
N VAL A 325 34.79 4.48 -25.06
CA VAL A 325 33.52 3.91 -25.56
C VAL A 325 33.16 4.63 -26.85
N LYS A 326 32.98 3.86 -27.93
CA LYS A 326 32.43 4.39 -29.18
C LYS A 326 30.92 4.24 -29.15
N ILE A 327 30.20 5.37 -29.09
CA ILE A 327 28.74 5.42 -29.20
C ILE A 327 28.42 6.08 -30.54
N ARG A 328 27.98 5.27 -31.51
CA ARG A 328 27.79 5.70 -32.92
C ARG A 328 29.09 6.29 -33.48
N ASP A 329 29.08 7.57 -33.87
CA ASP A 329 30.22 8.29 -34.45
C ASP A 329 31.05 9.07 -33.42
N LYS A 330 30.71 9.00 -32.13
CA LYS A 330 31.40 9.73 -31.06
C LYS A 330 32.20 8.78 -30.18
N GLU A 331 33.50 9.06 -30.05
CA GLU A 331 34.34 8.47 -29.02
C GLU A 331 34.19 9.27 -27.72
N ILE A 332 33.79 8.58 -26.65
CA ILE A 332 33.77 9.12 -25.30
C ILE A 332 34.96 8.50 -24.57
N ARG A 333 35.90 9.35 -24.16
CA ARG A 333 37.07 8.94 -23.38
C ARG A 333 36.86 9.35 -21.93
N THR A 334 37.06 8.42 -21.02
CA THR A 334 36.96 8.65 -19.58
C THR A 334 38.29 8.30 -18.92
N ALA A 335 38.90 9.24 -18.20
CA ALA A 335 40.12 8.95 -17.43
C ALA A 335 39.82 7.89 -16.36
N LEU A 336 40.67 6.86 -16.25
CA LEU A 336 40.54 5.76 -15.30
C LEU A 336 41.40 5.93 -14.06
N VAL A 337 42.39 6.83 -14.10
CA VAL A 337 43.40 6.97 -13.05
C VAL A 337 43.40 8.40 -12.51
N HIS A 338 43.52 8.52 -11.19
CA HIS A 338 43.84 9.75 -10.49
C HIS A 338 45.19 9.60 -9.79
N THR A 339 46.11 10.52 -10.04
CA THR A 339 47.45 10.49 -9.44
C THR A 339 47.48 11.35 -8.18
N THR A 340 47.86 10.76 -7.04
CA THR A 340 47.96 11.49 -5.77
C THR A 340 49.16 12.43 -5.75
N LEU A 341 49.22 13.33 -4.75
CA LEU A 341 50.37 14.21 -4.51
C LEU A 341 51.69 13.44 -4.31
N SER A 342 51.63 12.20 -3.81
CA SER A 342 52.81 11.33 -3.64
C SER A 342 53.19 10.56 -4.92
N GLY A 343 52.50 10.78 -6.03
CA GLY A 343 52.73 10.09 -7.31
C GLY A 343 52.04 8.74 -7.48
N ASN A 344 51.21 8.31 -6.51
CA ASN A 344 50.52 7.02 -6.61
C ASN A 344 49.33 7.10 -7.58
N LYS A 345 49.25 6.14 -8.52
CA LYS A 345 48.11 5.98 -9.44
C LYS A 345 46.96 5.24 -8.77
N ILE A 346 45.83 5.90 -8.55
CA ILE A 346 44.60 5.33 -8.00
C ILE A 346 43.57 5.13 -9.11
N ARG A 347 43.15 3.88 -9.34
CA ARG A 347 42.14 3.56 -10.36
C ARG A 347 40.73 3.90 -9.85
N LYS A 348 39.87 4.42 -10.73
CA LYS A 348 38.44 4.66 -10.47
C LYS A 348 37.67 3.38 -10.15
N VAL A 349 38.03 2.27 -10.81
CA VAL A 349 37.46 0.93 -10.58
C VAL A 349 38.62 -0.04 -10.43
N ALA A 350 38.64 -0.78 -9.32
CA ALA A 350 39.62 -1.83 -9.05
C ALA A 350 38.99 -3.19 -9.34
N LEU A 351 39.60 -3.96 -10.24
CA LEU A 351 39.17 -5.32 -10.55
C LEU A 351 39.79 -6.33 -9.57
N PRO A 352 39.07 -7.41 -9.21
CA PRO A 352 39.65 -8.51 -8.45
C PRO A 352 40.79 -9.18 -9.21
N LYS A 353 41.73 -9.78 -8.47
CA LYS A 353 42.85 -10.57 -8.99
C LYS A 353 42.64 -12.07 -8.81
N TYR A 354 41.39 -12.52 -8.94
CA TYR A 354 41.06 -13.95 -8.77
C TYR A 354 41.65 -14.77 -9.92
N GLU A 355 42.25 -15.90 -9.57
CA GLU A 355 42.69 -16.91 -10.54
C GLU A 355 41.65 -18.03 -10.70
N ASP A 356 40.87 -18.32 -9.66
CA ASP A 356 39.77 -19.28 -9.70
C ASP A 356 38.59 -18.73 -10.51
N HIS A 357 38.23 -19.42 -11.59
CA HIS A 357 37.09 -19.11 -12.43
C HIS A 357 35.76 -19.19 -11.66
N GLY A 358 35.68 -19.98 -10.58
CA GLY A 358 34.52 -20.00 -9.71
C GLY A 358 34.31 -18.68 -8.97
N GLU A 359 35.33 -18.19 -8.27
CA GLU A 359 35.26 -16.88 -7.58
C GLU A 359 35.01 -15.74 -8.58
N LEU A 360 35.69 -15.77 -9.73
CA LEU A 360 35.51 -14.77 -10.77
C LEU A 360 34.07 -14.74 -11.30
N LEU A 361 33.52 -15.90 -11.69
CA LEU A 361 32.16 -15.97 -12.24
C LEU A 361 31.12 -15.58 -11.18
N GLN A 362 31.31 -16.01 -9.92
CA GLN A 362 30.43 -15.63 -8.82
C GLN A 362 30.43 -14.10 -8.65
N TRP A 363 31.59 -13.46 -8.66
CA TRP A 363 31.71 -12.01 -8.57
C TRP A 363 31.05 -11.30 -9.77
N LEU A 364 31.30 -11.76 -11.00
CA LEU A 364 30.68 -11.19 -12.21
C LEU A 364 29.15 -11.30 -12.23
N LEU A 365 28.58 -12.36 -11.63
CA LEU A 365 27.13 -12.54 -11.56
C LEU A 365 26.50 -11.78 -10.38
N LEU A 366 27.18 -11.66 -9.25
CA LEU A 366 26.56 -11.09 -8.04
C LEU A 366 26.88 -9.61 -7.82
N GLU A 367 28.05 -9.14 -8.26
CA GLU A 367 28.56 -7.83 -7.88
C GLU A 367 29.01 -7.00 -9.07
N ASN A 368 29.76 -7.59 -10.01
CA ASN A 368 30.26 -7.01 -11.26
C ASN A 368 30.87 -5.60 -11.14
N VAL A 369 31.36 -5.05 -12.25
CA VAL A 369 31.74 -3.64 -12.33
C VAL A 369 30.51 -2.73 -12.34
N PRO A 370 30.64 -1.47 -11.88
CA PRO A 370 29.59 -0.46 -12.07
C PRO A 370 29.16 -0.36 -13.54
N GLY A 371 27.87 -0.14 -13.79
CA GLY A 371 27.30 -0.06 -15.13
C GLY A 371 27.09 -1.42 -15.81
N SER A 372 27.35 -2.53 -15.14
CA SER A 372 27.08 -3.88 -15.64
C SER A 372 26.17 -4.65 -14.69
N PHE A 373 25.27 -5.47 -15.25
CA PHE A 373 24.33 -6.27 -14.47
C PHE A 373 25.07 -7.17 -13.44
N PRO A 374 24.60 -7.28 -12.18
CA PRO A 374 23.32 -6.79 -11.65
C PRO A 374 23.36 -5.35 -11.09
N PHE A 375 24.38 -4.56 -11.47
CA PHE A 375 24.54 -3.15 -11.10
C PHE A 375 24.77 -2.90 -9.60
N THR A 376 25.24 -3.91 -8.87
CA THR A 376 25.48 -3.84 -7.42
C THR A 376 26.43 -2.70 -7.06
N ALA A 377 27.50 -2.51 -7.84
CA ALA A 377 28.47 -1.45 -7.62
C ALA A 377 28.07 -0.08 -8.23
N GLY A 378 26.89 0.01 -8.86
CA GLY A 378 26.36 1.23 -9.46
C GLY A 378 25.71 0.99 -10.83
N THR A 379 24.70 1.80 -11.16
CA THR A 379 23.97 1.72 -12.43
C THR A 379 24.73 2.32 -13.62
N PHE A 380 25.75 3.15 -13.36
CA PHE A 380 26.58 3.78 -14.38
C PHE A 380 28.02 3.28 -14.29
N ALA A 381 28.72 3.22 -15.42
CA ALA A 381 30.11 2.77 -15.48
C ALA A 381 31.07 3.65 -14.64
N PHE A 382 30.85 4.96 -14.66
CA PHE A 382 31.62 5.94 -13.89
C PHE A 382 30.70 7.04 -13.36
N LYS A 383 31.12 7.69 -12.27
CA LYS A 383 30.46 8.92 -11.77
C LYS A 383 30.64 10.05 -12.81
N ARG A 384 29.66 10.96 -12.87
CA ARG A 384 29.76 12.16 -13.72
C ARG A 384 30.90 13.05 -13.22
N GLU A 385 31.69 13.59 -14.14
CA GLU A 385 32.81 14.48 -13.81
C GLU A 385 32.37 15.94 -13.61
N ASN A 386 31.31 16.37 -14.31
CA ASN A 386 30.87 17.76 -14.35
C ASN A 386 29.65 18.05 -13.46
N GLU A 387 29.11 17.04 -12.77
CA GLU A 387 27.91 17.17 -11.95
C GLU A 387 28.07 16.34 -10.68
N ASP A 388 28.36 17.04 -9.58
CA ASP A 388 28.33 16.45 -8.26
C ASP A 388 26.88 16.02 -7.92
N PRO A 389 26.66 14.85 -7.30
CA PRO A 389 25.34 14.41 -6.86
C PRO A 389 24.67 15.35 -5.84
N THR A 390 25.42 16.29 -5.24
CA THR A 390 24.92 17.26 -4.26
C THR A 390 23.60 17.88 -4.71
N ARG A 391 22.60 17.79 -3.83
CA ARG A 391 21.27 18.35 -4.03
C ARG A 391 20.95 19.30 -2.90
N MET A 392 20.59 20.53 -3.24
CA MET A 392 20.48 21.64 -2.29
C MET A 392 19.09 21.67 -1.67
N PHE A 393 18.99 21.17 -0.45
CA PHE A 393 17.76 21.18 0.33
C PHE A 393 17.52 22.56 0.95
N ALA A 394 16.38 23.17 0.63
CA ALA A 394 15.92 24.42 1.24
C ALA A 394 14.40 24.49 1.28
N GLY A 395 13.89 25.22 2.26
CA GLY A 395 12.46 25.43 2.48
C GLY A 395 12.27 26.07 3.84
N GLU A 396 12.04 27.38 3.86
CA GLU A 396 11.82 28.13 5.09
C GLU A 396 11.11 29.45 4.78
N GLY A 397 10.06 29.76 5.53
CA GLY A 397 9.30 30.99 5.39
C GLY A 397 8.49 31.01 4.10
N ASP A 398 8.54 32.14 3.41
CA ASP A 398 7.83 32.35 2.15
C ASP A 398 8.64 31.91 0.92
N ALA A 399 7.98 31.93 -0.24
CA ALA A 399 8.59 31.63 -1.53
C ALA A 399 9.85 32.49 -1.78
N PHE A 400 9.82 33.77 -1.41
CA PHE A 400 10.93 34.71 -1.62
C PHE A 400 12.19 34.32 -0.82
N ARG A 401 12.04 34.01 0.48
CA ARG A 401 13.16 33.59 1.35
C ARG A 401 13.78 32.29 0.86
N THR A 402 12.95 31.33 0.48
CA THR A 402 13.42 30.05 -0.04
C THR A 402 14.12 30.21 -1.40
N ASN A 403 13.60 31.04 -2.30
CA ASN A 403 14.26 31.38 -3.57
C ASN A 403 15.65 32.02 -3.34
N ARG A 404 15.77 32.96 -2.39
CA ARG A 404 17.07 33.53 -2.01
C ARG A 404 18.04 32.46 -1.52
N ARG A 405 17.57 31.48 -0.74
CA ARG A 405 18.40 30.37 -0.28
C ARG A 405 18.84 29.47 -1.43
N PHE A 406 17.96 29.15 -2.39
CA PHE A 406 18.35 28.38 -3.58
C PHE A 406 19.43 29.08 -4.41
N LYS A 407 19.28 30.38 -4.63
CA LYS A 407 20.29 31.19 -5.33
C LYS A 407 21.63 31.17 -4.60
N LEU A 408 21.62 31.29 -3.26
CA LEU A 408 22.83 31.22 -2.44
C LEU A 408 23.49 29.84 -2.51
N LEU A 409 22.75 28.76 -2.25
CA LEU A 409 23.29 27.40 -2.21
C LEU A 409 23.85 26.97 -3.56
N SER A 410 23.22 27.42 -4.64
CA SER A 410 23.61 27.04 -6.00
C SER A 410 24.63 27.98 -6.63
N ALA A 411 25.07 29.03 -5.93
CA ALA A 411 26.04 29.98 -6.44
C ALA A 411 27.34 29.27 -6.86
N GLY A 412 27.90 29.64 -8.01
CA GLY A 412 29.15 29.05 -8.53
C GLY A 412 29.03 27.61 -9.06
N MET A 413 27.92 26.90 -8.83
CA MET A 413 27.72 25.55 -9.37
C MET A 413 27.17 25.59 -10.79
N PRO A 414 27.77 24.86 -11.77
CA PRO A 414 27.26 24.80 -13.13
C PRO A 414 25.92 24.05 -13.22
N ALA A 415 25.70 23.05 -12.36
CA ALA A 415 24.44 22.31 -12.27
C ALA A 415 23.57 22.80 -11.11
N LYS A 416 22.34 23.22 -11.40
CA LYS A 416 21.37 23.72 -10.40
C LYS A 416 20.41 22.59 -9.98
N ARG A 417 20.79 21.83 -8.94
CA ARG A 417 20.00 20.70 -8.41
C ARG A 417 19.28 21.08 -7.11
N LEU A 418 18.10 21.67 -7.25
CA LEU A 418 17.32 22.15 -6.11
C LEU A 418 16.50 21.01 -5.46
N SER A 419 16.25 21.12 -4.15
CA SER A 419 15.34 20.26 -3.40
C SER A 419 14.53 21.09 -2.42
N THR A 420 13.22 20.98 -2.52
CA THR A 420 12.29 21.86 -1.80
C THR A 420 11.63 21.13 -0.64
N ALA A 421 11.58 21.78 0.52
CA ALA A 421 10.77 21.36 1.66
C ALA A 421 9.59 22.30 1.82
N PHE A 422 8.37 21.75 1.82
CA PHE A 422 7.15 22.51 2.09
C PHE A 422 6.82 22.50 3.58
N ASP A 423 6.17 23.56 4.06
CA ASP A 423 5.69 23.61 5.43
C ASP A 423 4.57 22.58 5.67
N SER A 424 4.21 22.34 6.93
CA SER A 424 3.16 21.37 7.24
C SER A 424 1.76 21.77 6.72
N VAL A 425 1.53 23.05 6.42
CA VAL A 425 0.22 23.52 5.95
C VAL A 425 0.04 23.13 4.48
N THR A 426 1.03 23.46 3.63
CA THR A 426 1.11 23.05 2.24
C THR A 426 1.20 21.53 2.09
N LEU A 427 1.95 20.82 2.95
CA LEU A 427 2.06 19.34 2.88
C LEU A 427 0.71 18.63 3.07
N TYR A 428 -0.24 19.26 3.78
CA TYR A 428 -1.58 18.73 3.98
C TYR A 428 -2.60 19.29 2.98
N GLY A 429 -2.17 20.10 2.01
CA GLY A 429 -3.03 20.70 1.00
C GLY A 429 -3.99 21.75 1.56
N HIS A 430 -3.58 22.44 2.63
CA HIS A 430 -4.34 23.54 3.22
C HIS A 430 -3.76 24.90 2.81
N ASP A 431 -4.63 25.90 2.77
CA ASP A 431 -4.24 27.30 2.68
C ASP A 431 -3.82 27.81 4.08
N PRO A 432 -2.94 28.83 4.16
CA PRO A 432 -2.65 29.52 5.41
C PRO A 432 -3.90 30.21 5.95
N ASP A 433 -4.09 30.15 7.26
CA ASP A 433 -5.30 30.65 7.95
C ASP A 433 -4.91 31.34 9.27
N PRO A 434 -5.57 32.46 9.66
CA PRO A 434 -5.34 33.14 10.94
C PRO A 434 -5.60 32.29 12.19
N ARG A 435 -6.32 31.17 12.05
CA ARG A 435 -6.55 30.23 13.14
C ARG A 435 -5.22 29.78 13.76
N PRO A 436 -5.08 29.82 15.10
CA PRO A 436 -3.82 29.50 15.76
C PRO A 436 -3.24 28.13 15.44
N ASP A 437 -4.08 27.13 15.14
CA ASP A 437 -3.66 25.77 14.82
C ASP A 437 -2.99 25.64 13.43
N ILE A 438 -3.20 26.63 12.56
CA ILE A 438 -2.61 26.74 11.23
C ILE A 438 -1.53 27.84 11.22
N TYR A 439 -1.86 29.06 11.68
CA TYR A 439 -0.99 30.23 11.63
C TYR A 439 0.41 29.98 12.21
N GLY A 440 0.49 29.34 13.38
CA GLY A 440 1.77 29.05 14.04
C GLY A 440 2.67 28.05 13.29
N LYS A 441 2.18 27.43 12.21
CA LYS A 441 2.90 26.45 11.39
C LYS A 441 3.27 26.97 10.00
N VAL A 442 2.67 28.09 9.56
CA VAL A 442 2.90 28.67 8.23
C VAL A 442 4.36 29.09 8.09
N GLY A 443 5.05 28.58 7.06
CA GLY A 443 6.45 28.85 6.77
C GLY A 443 7.46 28.23 7.76
N ASN A 444 6.99 27.44 8.73
CA ASN A 444 7.85 26.75 9.68
C ASN A 444 8.21 25.35 9.16
N SER A 445 9.48 24.98 9.31
CA SER A 445 10.04 23.69 8.85
C SER A 445 9.88 23.43 7.34
N GLY A 446 9.60 24.46 6.55
CA GLY A 446 9.40 24.39 5.11
C GLY A 446 8.90 25.72 4.53
N VAL A 447 8.85 25.80 3.20
CA VAL A 447 8.29 26.95 2.48
C VAL A 447 6.77 26.86 2.42
N SER A 448 6.08 27.97 2.67
CA SER A 448 4.63 28.07 2.49
C SER A 448 4.30 28.41 1.04
N ILE A 449 3.56 27.53 0.38
CA ILE A 449 3.09 27.68 -1.02
C ILE A 449 1.61 27.32 -1.04
N ALA A 450 0.74 28.29 -1.31
CA ALA A 450 -0.70 28.09 -1.37
C ALA A 450 -1.24 28.31 -2.80
N THR A 451 -0.59 29.19 -3.55
CA THR A 451 -1.03 29.58 -4.89
C THR A 451 0.02 29.27 -5.95
N LEU A 452 -0.42 29.31 -7.22
CA LEU A 452 0.49 29.23 -8.35
C LEU A 452 1.48 30.40 -8.38
N ASP A 453 1.09 31.59 -7.91
CA ASP A 453 1.97 32.75 -7.89
C ASP A 453 3.11 32.60 -6.88
N ASP A 454 2.85 31.97 -5.72
CA ASP A 454 3.91 31.60 -4.77
C ASP A 454 4.91 30.64 -5.42
N LEU A 455 4.43 29.67 -6.20
CA LEU A 455 5.28 28.72 -6.91
C LEU A 455 6.13 29.39 -8.00
N LYS A 456 5.58 30.39 -8.70
CA LYS A 456 6.33 31.23 -9.67
C LYS A 456 7.39 32.11 -9.00
N VAL A 457 7.20 32.52 -7.75
CA VAL A 457 8.21 33.26 -6.99
C VAL A 457 9.32 32.34 -6.52
N LEU A 458 8.98 31.10 -6.18
CA LEU A 458 9.92 30.12 -5.62
C LEU A 458 11.04 29.73 -6.60
N TYR A 459 10.74 29.63 -7.90
CA TYR A 459 11.68 29.23 -8.96
C TYR A 459 11.77 30.30 -10.03
#